data_AF-A0A7Z9WCF2-F1
#
_entry.id   AF-A0A7Z9WCF2-F1
#
_cell.length_a   1.000
_cell.length_b   1.000
_cell.length_c   1.000
_cell.angle_alpha   90.00
_cell.angle_beta   90.00
_cell.angle_gamma   90.00
#
_symmetry.space_group_name_H-M   'P 1'
#
loop_
_entity.id
_entity.type
_entity.pdbx_description
1 polymer ?
#
loop_
_entity_poly.entity_id
_entity_poly.type
_entity_poly.pdbx_seq_one_letter_code
_entity_poly.pdbx_strand_id
1 'polypeptide(L)' 'MDNLAQLKSYLKERGLVGEEDLQRAEDYALSTNIPLDQALVFLKLVDFQDLGNALAELYNIPYEPL' A
#
# COMPACT_ATOMS: atom_id res chain seq x y z
N MET A 1 10.46 -5.13 12.13
CA MET A 1 9.92 -3.77 11.88
C MET A 1 8.77 -3.96 10.91
N ASP A 2 7.56 -3.56 11.30
CA ASP A 2 6.35 -3.69 10.49
C ASP A 2 6.35 -2.65 9.37
N ASN A 3 7.04 -2.94 8.27
CA ASN A 3 7.12 -2.09 7.08
C ASN A 3 5.72 -1.77 6.52
N LEU A 4 4.75 -2.65 6.77
CA LEU A 4 3.34 -2.46 6.42
C LEU A 4 2.71 -1.28 7.18
N ALA A 5 3.05 -1.11 8.45
CA ALA A 5 2.53 -0.01 9.26
C ALA A 5 3.05 1.34 8.76
N GLN A 6 4.32 1.38 8.34
CA GLN A 6 4.91 2.59 7.76
C GLN A 6 4.32 2.91 6.37
N LEU A 7 4.08 1.90 5.53
CA LEU A 7 3.39 2.08 4.24
C LEU A 7 1.98 2.66 4.44
N LYS A 8 1.21 2.12 5.39
CA LYS A 8 -0.13 2.65 5.71
C LYS A 8 -0.08 4.11 6.15
N SER A 9 0.82 4.46 7.06
CA SER A 9 1.02 5.84 7.48
C SER A 9 1.39 6.73 6.30
N TYR A 10 2.33 6.29 5.47
CA TYR A 10 2.78 7.03 4.29
C TYR A 10 1.64 7.32 3.30
N LEU A 11 0.84 6.30 2.96
CA LEU A 11 -0.31 6.45 2.06
C LEU A 11 -1.37 7.38 2.64
N LYS A 12 -1.59 7.33 3.96
CA LYS A 12 -2.54 8.20 4.66
C LYS A 12 -2.05 9.65 4.72
N GLU A 13 -0.78 9.87 5.04
CA GLU A 13 -0.15 11.20 5.12
C GLU A 13 -0.11 11.90 3.77
N ARG A 14 0.09 11.13 2.68
CA ARG A 14 0.03 11.64 1.30
C ARG A 14 -1.39 11.87 0.79
N GLY A 15 -2.42 11.46 1.54
CA GLY A 15 -3.81 11.54 1.12
C GLY A 15 -4.15 10.62 -0.05
N LEU A 16 -3.34 9.59 -0.30
CA LEU A 16 -3.53 8.62 -1.38
C LEU A 16 -4.65 7.63 -1.03
N VAL A 17 -4.78 7.29 0.25
CA VAL A 17 -5.76 6.31 0.73
C VAL A 17 -6.39 6.82 2.02
N GLY A 18 -7.72 6.79 2.09
CA GLY A 18 -8.48 7.12 3.29
C GLY A 18 -8.42 6.03 4.36
N GLU A 19 -8.87 6.35 5.57
CA GLU A 19 -8.97 5.35 6.65
C GLU A 19 -9.98 4.26 6.32
N GLU A 20 -11.10 4.61 5.69
CA GLU A 20 -12.12 3.66 5.22
C GLU A 20 -11.60 2.73 4.12
N ASP A 21 -10.80 3.27 3.19
CA ASP A 21 -10.20 2.50 2.10
C ASP A 21 -9.12 1.53 2.62
N LEU A 22 -8.32 1.96 3.59
CA LEU A 22 -7.37 1.09 4.29
C LEU A 22 -8.08 -0.06 5.01
N GLN A 23 -9.15 0.25 5.76
CA GLN A 23 -9.95 -0.74 6.46
C GLN A 23 -10.50 -1.79 5.48
N ARG A 24 -11.05 -1.33 4.35
CA ARG A 24 -11.58 -2.21 3.29
C ARG A 24 -10.49 -3.09 2.67
N ALA A 25 -9.28 -2.54 2.46
CA ALA A 25 -8.16 -3.30 1.94
C ALA A 25 -7.66 -4.36 2.92
N GLU A 26 -7.65 -4.06 4.22
CA GLU A 26 -7.31 -5.02 5.27
C GLU A 26 -8.33 -6.16 5.35
N ASP A 27 -9.62 -5.85 5.33
CA ASP A 27 -10.68 -6.86 5.30
C ASP A 27 -10.57 -7.76 4.06
N TYR A 28 -10.28 -7.16 2.90
CA TYR A 28 -10.08 -7.91 1.66
C TYR A 28 -8.85 -8.82 1.73
N ALA A 29 -7.72 -8.30 2.20
CA ALA A 29 -6.47 -9.04 2.40
C ALA A 29 -6.69 -10.26 3.31
N LEU A 30 -7.39 -10.06 4.43
CA LEU A 30 -7.73 -11.13 5.37
C LEU A 30 -8.67 -12.18 4.76
N SER A 31 -9.71 -11.75 4.04
CA SER A 31 -10.70 -12.66 3.45
C SER A 31 -10.15 -13.51 2.31
N THR A 32 -9.16 -12.98 1.57
CA THR A 32 -8.58 -13.63 0.39
C THR A 32 -7.20 -14.23 0.64
N ASN A 33 -6.65 -14.03 1.84
CA ASN A 33 -5.31 -14.46 2.24
C ASN A 33 -4.21 -13.93 1.29
N ILE A 34 -4.31 -12.64 0.95
CA ILE A 34 -3.29 -11.92 0.17
C ILE A 34 -2.65 -10.81 1.01
N PRO A 35 -1.44 -10.35 0.64
CA PRO A 35 -0.81 -9.19 1.27
C PRO A 35 -1.63 -7.90 1.10
N LEU A 36 -1.57 -7.00 2.08
CA LEU A 36 -2.30 -5.72 2.04
C LEU A 36 -1.90 -4.84 0.85
N ASP A 37 -0.61 -4.80 0.50
CA ASP A 37 -0.08 -4.09 -0.66
C ASP A 37 -0.72 -4.59 -1.97
N GLN A 38 -0.92 -5.91 -2.10
CA GLN A 38 -1.63 -6.48 -3.24
C GLN A 38 -3.14 -6.17 -3.19
N ALA A 39 -3.74 -6.21 -2.00
CA ALA A 39 -5.15 -5.85 -1.83
C ALA A 39 -5.42 -4.39 -2.20
N LEU A 40 -4.54 -3.47 -1.82
CA LEU A 40 -4.63 -2.04 -2.17
C LEU A 40 -4.65 -1.82 -3.69
N VAL A 41 -3.76 -2.51 -4.41
CA VAL A 41 -3.71 -2.42 -5.88
C VAL A 41 -4.90 -3.12 -6.52
N PHE A 42 -5.28 -4.29 -6.01
CA PHE A 42 -6.42 -5.05 -6.54
C PHE A 42 -7.74 -4.27 -6.39
N LEU A 43 -7.91 -3.58 -5.27
CA LEU A 43 -9.06 -2.70 -5.02
C LEU A 43 -8.97 -1.36 -5.76
N LYS A 44 -7.90 -1.12 -6.53
CA LYS A 44 -7.62 0.12 -7.26
C LYS A 44 -7.59 1.35 -6.36
N LEU A 45 -7.14 1.16 -5.12
CA LEU A 45 -6.95 2.24 -4.15
C LEU A 45 -5.60 2.93 -4.36
N VAL A 46 -4.63 2.19 -4.89
CA VAL A 46 -3.28 2.64 -5.19
C VAL A 46 -2.83 1.97 -6.48
N ASP A 47 -2.20 2.72 -7.39
CA ASP A 47 -1.61 2.11 -8.59
C ASP A 47 -0.20 1.56 -8.30
N PHE A 48 0.28 0.65 -9.16
CA PHE A 48 1.61 0.04 -9.00
C PHE A 48 2.75 1.06 -8.97
N GLN A 49 2.60 2.21 -9.64
CA GLN A 49 3.57 3.29 -9.59
C GLN A 49 3.63 3.96 -8.21
N ASP A 50 2.48 4.32 -7.65
CA ASP A 50 2.41 4.96 -6.33
C ASP A 50 2.89 4.02 -5.22
N LEU A 51 2.49 2.74 -5.31
CA LEU A 51 2.98 1.70 -4.41
C LEU A 51 4.50 1.51 -4.56
N GLY A 52 4.99 1.44 -5.79
CA GLY A 52 6.42 1.31 -6.10
C GLY A 52 7.25 2.46 -5.54
N ASN A 53 6.80 3.70 -5.75
CA ASN A 53 7.44 4.90 -5.21
C ASN A 53 7.42 4.92 -3.68
N ALA A 54 6.28 4.59 -3.06
CA ALA A 54 6.16 4.53 -1.61
C ALA A 54 7.10 3.48 -1.00
N LEU A 55 7.20 2.30 -1.62
CA LEU A 55 8.13 1.25 -1.20
C LEU A 55 9.58 1.70 -1.43
N ALA A 56 9.90 2.31 -2.57
CA ALA A 56 11.25 2.82 -2.84
C ALA A 56 11.72 3.84 -1.80
N GLU A 57 10.87 4.80 -1.45
CA GLU A 57 11.15 5.77 -0.39
C GLU A 57 11.30 5.09 0.98
N LEU A 58 10.44 4.10 1.27
CA LEU A 58 10.48 3.39 2.55
C LEU A 58 11.74 2.53 2.72
N TYR A 59 12.15 1.82 1.66
CA TYR A 59 13.30 0.92 1.68
C TYR A 59 14.60 1.61 1.28
N ASN A 60 14.53 2.87 0.85
CA ASN A 60 15.63 3.64 0.28
C ASN A 60 16.32 2.92 -0.90
N ILE A 61 15.51 2.26 -1.72
CA ILE A 61 15.91 1.51 -2.94
C ILE A 61 15.19 2.18 -4.12
N PRO A 62 15.86 2.47 -5.25
CA PRO A 62 15.19 3.07 -6.40
C PRO A 62 14.10 2.14 -6.96
N TYR A 63 12.91 2.70 -7.22
CA TYR A 63 11.86 2.01 -7.98
C TYR A 63 12.17 2.12 -9.46
N GLU A 64 12.40 0.97 -10.12
CA GLU A 64 12.54 0.87 -11.57
C GLU A 64 11.33 0.11 -12.13
N PRO A 65 10.33 0.80 -12.70
CA PRO A 65 9.24 0.12 -13.41
C PRO A 65 9.80 -0.56 -14.67
N LEU A 66 9.45 -1.84 -14.86
CA LEU A 66 9.80 -2.66 -16.03
C LEU A 66 8.94 -2.34 -17.25
#